data_AF-A0A350M981-F1
#
_entry.id   AF-A0A350M981-F1
#
_cell.length_a   1.000
_cell.length_b   1.000
_cell.length_c   1.000
_cell.angle_alpha   90.00
_cell.angle_beta   90.00
_cell.angle_gamma   90.00
#
_symmetry.space_group_name_H-M   'P 1'
#
loop_
_entity.id
_entity.type
_entity.pdbx_description
1 polymer ?
#
loop_
_entity_poly.entity_id
_entity_poly.type
_entity_poly.pdbx_seq_one_letter_code
_entity_poly.pdbx_strand_id
1 'polypeptide(L)'
;MKNNSQNRNQAVNLQSCLIFCTLYIICYIRIQKPNVIEMKNIKLLAMSAVVGLFFASCTVGPTPVGATSNPLGSKSGKATSTRIFYIFPMRDGGVAEAAKAGGISKVSTVDMKTVNFGLWVNVHTMVTGD
;
A
#
# COMPACT_ATOMS: atom_id res chain seq x y z
N MET A 1 9.29 2.00 -18.16
CA MET A 1 9.11 0.87 -17.22
C MET A 1 10.17 0.74 -16.11
N LYS A 2 11.22 1.59 -16.02
CA LYS A 2 12.31 1.45 -15.03
C LYS A 2 12.04 1.96 -13.59
N ASN A 3 11.02 2.80 -13.37
CA ASN A 3 10.78 3.41 -12.04
C ASN A 3 10.11 2.51 -10.98
N ASN A 4 9.56 1.36 -11.38
CA ASN A 4 8.80 0.49 -10.48
C ASN A 4 9.66 -0.60 -9.80
N SER A 5 10.86 -0.89 -10.30
CA SER A 5 11.78 -1.81 -9.60
C SER A 5 12.59 -1.09 -8.52
N GLN A 6 13.04 0.14 -8.75
CA GLN A 6 13.80 0.91 -7.75
C GLN A 6 12.98 1.27 -6.51
N ASN A 7 11.69 1.61 -6.66
CA ASN A 7 10.82 1.94 -5.54
C ASN A 7 10.43 0.71 -4.71
N ARG A 8 10.28 -0.47 -5.36
CA ARG A 8 10.14 -1.76 -4.66
C ARG A 8 11.41 -2.11 -3.89
N ASN A 9 12.59 -1.89 -4.47
CA ASN A 9 13.85 -2.19 -3.79
C ASN A 9 14.11 -1.25 -2.61
N GLN A 10 13.71 0.03 -2.66
CA GLN A 10 13.81 0.95 -1.52
C GLN A 10 12.80 0.61 -0.40
N ALA A 11 11.56 0.27 -0.73
CA ALA A 11 10.58 -0.17 0.27
C ALA A 11 10.99 -1.49 0.94
N VAL A 12 11.52 -2.45 0.18
CA VAL A 12 11.98 -3.74 0.71
C VAL A 12 13.24 -3.57 1.56
N ASN A 13 14.19 -2.69 1.19
CA ASN A 13 15.41 -2.43 2.00
C ASN A 13 15.13 -1.68 3.31
N LEU A 14 14.19 -0.72 3.29
CA LEU A 14 13.79 -0.02 4.51
C LEU A 14 13.04 -0.96 5.45
N GLN A 15 12.16 -1.82 4.90
CA GLN A 15 11.40 -2.79 5.67
C GLN A 15 12.29 -3.90 6.25
N SER A 16 13.31 -4.38 5.53
CA SER A 16 14.27 -5.34 6.09
C SER A 16 15.12 -4.74 7.21
N CYS A 17 15.63 -3.52 7.09
CA CYS A 17 16.35 -2.84 8.19
C CYS A 17 15.49 -2.65 9.46
N LEU A 18 14.20 -2.33 9.30
CA LEU A 18 13.27 -2.14 10.42
C LEU A 18 12.84 -3.46 11.06
N ILE A 19 12.78 -4.57 10.30
CA ILE A 19 12.55 -5.91 10.85
C ILE A 19 13.72 -6.33 11.76
N PHE A 20 14.96 -6.07 11.36
CA PHE A 20 16.12 -6.33 12.23
C PHE A 20 16.09 -5.47 13.50
N CYS A 21 15.68 -4.20 13.39
CA CYS A 21 15.57 -3.31 14.54
C CYS A 21 14.43 -3.72 15.50
N THR A 22 13.27 -4.13 14.97
CA THR A 22 12.13 -4.60 15.78
C THR A 22 12.41 -5.96 16.41
N LEU A 23 13.07 -6.89 15.72
CA LEU A 23 13.55 -8.15 16.29
C LEU A 23 14.58 -7.92 17.40
N TYR A 24 15.47 -6.94 17.24
CA TYR A 24 16.42 -6.53 18.29
C TYR A 24 15.70 -5.98 19.53
N ILE A 25 14.68 -5.13 19.34
CA ILE A 25 13.87 -4.60 20.45
C ILE A 25 13.05 -5.70 21.13
N ILE A 26 12.45 -6.63 20.37
CA ILE A 26 11.71 -7.78 20.93
C ILE A 26 12.66 -8.70 21.70
N CYS A 27 13.85 -8.95 21.16
CA CYS A 27 14.91 -9.71 21.84
C CYS A 27 15.33 -9.02 23.15
N TYR A 28 15.53 -7.70 23.12
CA TYR A 28 15.83 -6.90 24.31
C TYR A 28 14.71 -6.95 25.35
N ILE A 29 13.43 -6.89 24.94
CA ILE A 29 12.29 -7.03 25.84
C ILE A 29 12.21 -8.45 26.44
N ARG A 30 12.55 -9.50 25.68
CA ARG A 30 12.59 -10.88 26.17
C ARG A 30 13.71 -11.14 27.18
N ILE A 31 14.76 -10.31 27.21
CA ILE A 31 15.84 -10.37 28.21
C ILE A 31 15.40 -9.70 29.53
N GLN A 32 14.39 -8.82 29.52
CA GLN A 32 13.77 -8.30 30.74
C GLN A 32 12.82 -9.36 31.34
N LYS A 33 13.12 -9.82 32.56
CA LYS A 33 12.40 -10.93 33.23
C LYS A 33 10.87 -10.69 33.32
N PRO A 34 10.03 -11.74 33.16
CA PRO A 34 8.58 -11.62 32.99
C PRO A 34 7.77 -11.28 34.25
N ASN A 35 8.38 -11.07 35.42
CA ASN A 35 7.66 -11.07 36.70
C ASN A 35 7.43 -9.70 37.35
N VAL A 36 7.78 -8.58 36.70
CA VAL A 36 7.39 -7.26 37.21
C VAL A 36 7.13 -6.29 36.05
N ILE A 37 5.94 -6.35 35.46
CA ILE A 37 5.44 -5.25 34.62
C ILE A 37 5.00 -4.14 35.57
N GLU A 38 5.95 -3.37 36.10
CA GLU A 38 5.60 -2.15 36.85
C GLU A 38 4.88 -1.17 35.92
N MET A 39 3.90 -0.42 36.44
CA MET A 39 3.07 0.57 35.72
C MET A 39 3.87 1.61 34.89
N LYS A 40 5.17 1.72 35.13
CA LYS A 40 6.12 2.59 34.42
C LYS A 40 6.43 2.08 33.01
N ASN A 41 6.40 0.75 32.80
CA ASN A 41 6.71 0.09 31.54
C ASN A 41 5.48 -0.16 30.65
N ILE A 42 4.26 -0.03 31.18
CA ILE A 42 3.01 -0.05 30.40
C ILE A 42 2.97 1.10 29.39
N LYS A 43 3.47 2.28 29.76
CA LYS A 43 3.56 3.43 28.84
C LYS A 43 4.50 3.15 27.66
N LEU A 44 5.59 2.44 27.92
CA LEU A 44 6.55 2.03 26.90
C LEU A 44 5.96 0.96 25.96
N LEU A 45 5.19 0.02 26.50
CA LEU A 45 4.48 -1.01 25.72
C LEU A 45 3.34 -0.41 24.87
N ALA A 46 2.60 0.55 25.41
CA ALA A 46 1.55 1.26 24.67
C ALA A 46 2.12 2.11 23.54
N MET A 47 3.28 2.75 23.75
CA MET A 47 3.99 3.50 22.71
C MET A 47 4.55 2.60 21.61
N SER A 48 5.09 1.41 21.94
CA SER A 48 5.55 0.48 20.90
C SER A 48 4.41 -0.08 20.06
N ALA A 49 3.22 -0.28 20.63
CA ALA A 49 2.02 -0.69 19.90
C ALA A 49 1.55 0.38 18.90
N VAL A 50 1.53 1.66 19.31
CA VAL A 50 1.18 2.78 18.43
C VAL A 50 2.17 2.89 17.27
N VAL A 51 3.47 2.82 17.54
CA VAL A 51 4.51 2.85 16.51
C VAL A 51 4.39 1.66 15.54
N GLY A 52 4.07 0.46 16.04
CA GLY A 52 3.84 -0.72 15.20
C GLY A 52 2.69 -0.56 14.20
N LEU A 53 1.63 0.18 14.57
CA LEU A 53 0.50 0.47 13.67
C LEU A 53 0.88 1.42 12.53
N PHE A 54 1.79 2.37 12.76
CA PHE A 54 2.29 3.25 11.69
C PHE A 54 3.11 2.50 10.64
N PHE A 55 3.80 1.42 11.02
CA PHE A 55 4.56 0.59 10.08
C PHE A 55 3.69 -0.38 9.26
N ALA A 56 2.40 -0.52 9.56
CA ALA A 56 1.47 -1.29 8.74
C ALA A 56 1.07 -0.57 7.44
N SER A 57 1.41 0.73 7.30
CA SER A 57 1.15 1.44 6.05
C SER A 57 2.16 1.02 4.99
N CYS A 58 1.70 0.35 3.93
CA CYS A 58 2.53 -0.03 2.79
C CYS A 58 1.95 0.55 1.50
N THR A 59 2.78 1.25 0.72
CA THR A 59 2.40 1.69 -0.62
C THR A 59 3.01 0.74 -1.64
N VAL A 60 2.16 0.04 -2.38
CA VAL A 60 2.58 -0.74 -3.54
C VAL A 60 2.58 0.20 -4.75
N GLY A 61 3.72 0.27 -5.44
CA GLY A 61 3.85 1.05 -6.67
C GLY A 61 2.84 0.63 -7.75
N PRO A 62 2.66 1.44 -8.81
CA PRO A 62 1.73 1.12 -9.89
C PRO A 62 2.13 -0.21 -10.54
N THR A 63 1.25 -1.20 -10.45
CA THR A 63 1.42 -2.53 -11.04
C THR A 63 0.61 -2.61 -12.33
N PRO A 64 1.24 -2.99 -13.46
CA PRO A 64 0.50 -3.21 -14.70
C PRO A 64 -0.34 -4.48 -14.52
N VAL A 65 -1.65 -4.34 -14.67
CA VAL A 65 -2.61 -5.45 -14.53
C VAL A 65 -3.15 -5.93 -15.87
N GLY A 66 -3.05 -5.09 -16.91
CA GLY A 66 -3.44 -5.49 -18.26
C GLY A 66 -2.97 -4.48 -19.31
N ALA A 67 -2.66 -5.00 -20.49
CA ALA A 67 -2.42 -4.20 -21.69
C ALA A 67 -3.12 -4.90 -22.85
N THR A 68 -3.67 -4.11 -23.77
CA THR A 68 -4.31 -4.63 -24.99
C THR A 68 -3.40 -4.35 -26.19
N SER A 69 -3.74 -4.93 -27.35
CA SER A 69 -3.04 -4.65 -28.61
C SER A 69 -3.44 -3.31 -29.26
N ASN A 70 -4.22 -2.48 -28.56
CA ASN A 70 -4.61 -1.17 -29.05
C ASN A 70 -3.43 -0.19 -29.01
N PRO A 71 -3.37 0.78 -29.96
CA PRO A 71 -2.35 1.83 -29.92
C PRO A 71 -2.44 2.63 -28.62
N LEU A 72 -1.31 3.16 -28.16
CA LEU A 72 -1.28 4.03 -26.98
C LEU A 72 -2.03 5.33 -27.30
N GLY A 73 -3.13 5.53 -26.61
CA GLY A 73 -3.94 6.73 -26.76
C GLY A 73 -3.47 7.89 -25.90
N SER A 74 -3.96 9.09 -26.23
CA SER A 74 -3.55 10.33 -25.54
C SER A 74 -4.35 10.61 -24.27
N LYS A 75 -5.46 9.89 -24.05
CA LYS A 75 -6.34 10.11 -22.90
C LYS A 75 -5.94 9.21 -21.73
N SER A 76 -6.11 9.73 -20.53
CA SER A 76 -5.93 8.97 -19.30
C SER A 76 -7.05 9.26 -18.33
N GLY A 77 -7.55 8.21 -17.69
CA GLY A 77 -8.60 8.26 -16.69
C GLY A 77 -8.15 7.59 -15.41
N LYS A 78 -8.66 8.09 -14.27
CA LYS A 78 -8.32 7.56 -12.95
C LYS A 78 -9.58 7.36 -12.12
N ALA A 79 -9.68 6.20 -11.48
CA ALA A 79 -10.70 5.93 -10.48
C ALA A 79 -10.03 5.47 -9.18
N THR A 80 -10.59 5.88 -8.05
CA THR A 80 -10.08 5.50 -6.72
C THR A 80 -11.18 4.80 -5.95
N SER A 81 -10.89 3.57 -5.52
CA SER A 81 -11.73 2.79 -4.61
C SER A 81 -11.08 2.73 -3.25
N THR A 82 -11.75 3.29 -2.24
CA THR A 82 -11.36 3.12 -0.84
C THR A 82 -12.04 1.87 -0.31
N ARG A 83 -11.26 0.95 0.27
CA ARG A 83 -11.70 -0.29 0.86
C ARG A 83 -11.44 -0.28 2.36
N ILE A 84 -12.45 -0.63 3.14
CA ILE A 84 -12.32 -0.84 4.58
C ILE A 84 -12.04 -2.33 4.81
N PHE A 85 -11.03 -2.66 5.61
CA PHE A 85 -10.59 -4.05 5.89
C PHE A 85 -10.33 -4.89 4.62
N TYR A 86 -9.94 -4.26 3.50
CA TYR A 86 -9.74 -4.92 2.20
C TYR A 86 -11.02 -5.50 1.54
N ILE A 87 -12.12 -5.62 2.28
CA ILE A 87 -13.33 -6.35 1.87
C ILE A 87 -14.43 -5.42 1.35
N PHE A 88 -14.63 -4.25 1.99
CA PHE A 88 -15.78 -3.39 1.68
C PHE A 88 -15.35 -2.19 0.83
N PRO A 89 -15.60 -2.19 -0.50
CA PRO A 89 -15.37 -1.03 -1.34
C PRO A 89 -16.43 0.04 -1.06
N MET A 90 -16.02 1.24 -0.67
CA MET A 90 -16.91 2.38 -0.45
C MET A 90 -17.37 3.02 -1.76
N ARG A 91 -16.61 2.82 -2.85
CA ARG A 91 -16.93 3.31 -4.19
C ARG A 91 -16.37 2.38 -5.25
N ASP A 92 -17.06 2.29 -6.37
CA ASP A 92 -16.53 1.64 -7.56
C ASP A 92 -15.31 2.43 -8.07
N GLY A 93 -14.19 1.74 -8.16
CA GLY A 93 -12.94 2.29 -8.72
C GLY A 93 -12.36 1.35 -9.76
N GLY A 94 -13.21 0.57 -10.43
CA GLY A 94 -12.82 -0.35 -11.49
C GLY A 94 -12.38 0.36 -12.78
N VAL A 95 -11.98 -0.44 -13.76
CA VAL A 95 -11.48 0.00 -15.07
C VAL A 95 -12.54 0.78 -15.84
N ALA A 96 -13.81 0.36 -15.76
CA ALA A 96 -14.92 1.02 -16.47
C ALA A 96 -15.14 2.46 -15.98
N GLU A 97 -15.12 2.70 -14.67
CA GLU A 97 -15.29 4.04 -14.11
C GLU A 97 -14.10 4.94 -14.45
N ALA A 98 -12.88 4.39 -14.39
CA ALA A 98 -11.68 5.10 -14.82
C ALA A 98 -11.74 5.47 -16.31
N ALA A 99 -12.21 4.57 -17.18
CA ALA A 99 -12.36 4.83 -18.61
C ALA A 99 -13.44 5.89 -18.89
N LYS A 100 -14.58 5.82 -18.20
CA LYS A 100 -15.65 6.83 -18.29
C LYS A 100 -15.16 8.22 -17.88
N ALA A 101 -14.45 8.32 -16.75
CA ALA A 101 -13.88 9.57 -16.27
C ALA A 101 -12.85 10.16 -17.25
N GLY A 102 -12.12 9.31 -17.99
CA GLY A 102 -11.17 9.72 -19.02
C GLY A 102 -11.76 9.92 -20.41
N GLY A 103 -13.05 9.64 -20.64
CA GLY A 103 -13.67 9.65 -21.97
C GLY A 103 -13.00 8.69 -22.96
N ILE A 104 -12.53 7.54 -22.46
CA ILE A 104 -11.79 6.52 -23.20
C ILE A 104 -12.78 5.49 -23.76
N SER A 105 -12.73 5.29 -25.08
CA SER A 105 -13.54 4.29 -25.78
C SER A 105 -12.77 2.98 -25.97
N LYS A 106 -11.44 3.06 -26.15
CA LYS A 106 -10.54 1.92 -26.32
C LYS A 106 -9.44 1.95 -25.27
N VAL A 107 -9.42 0.93 -24.41
CA VAL A 107 -8.40 0.77 -23.37
C VAL A 107 -7.11 0.21 -23.98
N SER A 108 -5.96 0.81 -23.66
CA SER A 108 -4.62 0.38 -24.10
C SER A 108 -3.81 -0.17 -22.94
N THR A 109 -3.75 0.52 -21.80
CA THR A 109 -3.12 0.00 -20.57
C THR A 109 -3.98 0.23 -19.35
N VAL A 110 -3.87 -0.69 -18.40
CA VAL A 110 -4.48 -0.62 -17.07
C VAL A 110 -3.40 -0.82 -16.02
N ASP A 111 -3.24 0.19 -15.16
CA ASP A 111 -2.30 0.19 -14.05
C ASP A 111 -3.06 0.35 -12.73
N MET A 112 -2.67 -0.42 -11.71
CA MET A 112 -3.25 -0.33 -10.36
C MET A 112 -2.20 0.06 -9.34
N LYS A 113 -2.46 1.10 -8.56
CA LYS A 113 -1.64 1.51 -7.41
C LYS A 113 -2.43 1.31 -6.13
N THR A 114 -1.89 0.52 -5.21
CA THR A 114 -2.54 0.22 -3.94
C THR A 114 -1.78 0.90 -2.80
N VAL A 115 -2.48 1.69 -2.02
CA VAL A 115 -1.95 2.38 -0.83
C VAL A 115 -2.67 1.81 0.38
N ASN A 116 -1.97 1.04 1.19
CA ASN A 116 -2.47 0.48 2.43
C ASN A 116 -2.11 1.40 3.60
N PHE A 117 -3.09 1.74 4.42
CA PHE A 117 -2.94 2.48 5.67
C PHE A 117 -3.34 1.62 6.88
N GLY A 118 -3.20 0.30 6.77
CA GLY A 118 -3.59 -0.68 7.79
C GLY A 118 -5.09 -0.98 7.76
N LEU A 119 -5.91 -0.06 8.27
CA LEU A 119 -7.38 -0.21 8.33
C LEU A 119 -8.08 0.18 7.02
N TRP A 120 -7.45 1.06 6.25
CA TRP A 120 -8.00 1.65 5.03
C TRP A 120 -7.06 1.36 3.87
N VAL A 121 -7.60 0.86 2.76
CA VAL A 121 -6.83 0.58 1.55
C VAL A 121 -7.39 1.39 0.41
N ASN A 122 -6.57 2.25 -0.19
CA ASN A 122 -6.93 2.98 -1.39
C ASN A 122 -6.34 2.27 -2.61
N VAL A 123 -7.22 1.86 -3.52
CA VAL A 123 -6.84 1.27 -4.81
C VAL A 123 -7.12 2.30 -5.89
N HIS A 124 -6.06 2.79 -6.52
CA HIS A 124 -6.13 3.69 -7.67
C HIS A 124 -5.98 2.89 -8.95
N THR A 125 -7.02 2.89 -9.77
CA THR A 125 -7.01 2.30 -11.11
C THR A 125 -6.78 3.43 -12.11
N MET A 126 -5.73 3.31 -12.91
CA MET A 126 -5.38 4.24 -13.97
C MET A 126 -5.52 3.53 -15.30
N VAL A 127 -6.22 4.15 -16.23
CA VAL A 127 -6.49 3.60 -17.56
C VAL A 127 -6.00 4.59 -18.58
N THR A 128 -5.30 4.13 -19.60
CA THR A 128 -4.89 4.94 -20.75
C THR A 128 -5.47 4.38 -22.04
N GLY A 129 -5.75 5.26 -22.99
CA GLY A 129 -6.43 4.88 -24.23
C GLY A 129 -6.96 6.08 -25.01
N ASP A 130 -7.80 5.81 -26.01
CA ASP A 130 -8.44 6.82 -26.88
C ASP A 130 -9.97 6.77 -26.80
#